data_AF-A0A8S3FDH7-F1
#
_entry.id   AF-A0A8S3FDH7-F1
#
_cell.length_a   1.000
_cell.length_b   1.000
_cell.length_c   1.000
_cell.angle_alpha   90.00
_cell.angle_beta   90.00
_cell.angle_gamma   90.00
#
_symmetry.space_group_name_H-M   'P 1'
#
loop_
_entity.id
_entity.type
_entity.pdbx_description
1 polymer ?
#
loop_
_entity_poly.entity_id
_entity_poly.type
_entity_poly.pdbx_seq_one_letter_code
_entity_poly.pdbx_strand_id
1 'polypeptide(L)' 'MKDQNGQSRCFGFVTFTDPHAIDEFMKQRPHTLDGRQIDPKRA' A
#
# COMPACT_ATOMS: atom_id res chain seq x y z
N MET A 1 5.16 10.76 -1.62
CA MET A 1 6.64 10.83 -1.56
C MET A 1 7.15 11.12 -2.96
N LYS A 2 7.81 12.27 -3.18
CA LYS A 2 8.31 12.69 -4.50
C LYS A 2 9.79 12.33 -4.62
N ASP A 3 10.27 12.05 -5.83
CA ASP A 3 11.70 11.92 -6.11
C ASP A 3 12.38 13.30 -6.15
N GLN A 4 13.69 13.33 -6.44
CA GLN A 4 14.46 14.57 -6.55
C GLN A 4 13.95 15.48 -7.69
N ASN A 5 13.20 14.93 -8.65
CA ASN A 5 12.61 15.63 -9.79
C ASN A 5 11.14 16.04 -9.53
N GLY A 6 10.61 15.81 -8.33
CA GLY A 6 9.24 16.14 -7.95
C GLY A 6 8.18 15.14 -8.43
N GLN A 7 8.57 14.04 -9.06
CA GLN A 7 7.64 13.01 -9.54
C GLN A 7 7.22 12.07 -8.41
N SER A 8 5.93 11.71 -8.39
CA SER A 8 5.40 10.76 -7.40
C SER A 8 6.04 9.39 -7.57
N ARG A 9 6.64 8.85 -6.50
CA ARG A 9 7.29 7.54 -6.54
C ARG A 9 6.31 6.35 -6.59
N CYS A 10 5.02 6.62 -6.75
CA CYS A 10 3.96 5.63 -6.94
C CYS A 10 3.85 4.57 -5.82
N PHE A 11 4.20 4.95 -4.59
CA PHE A 11 3.93 4.16 -3.38
C PHE A 11 3.49 5.07 -2.24
N GLY A 12 2.85 4.47 -1.24
CA GLY A 12 2.42 5.12 -0.02
C GLY A 12 2.55 4.18 1.18
N PHE A 13 2.31 4.72 2.37
CA PHE A 13 2.25 3.95 3.60
C PHE A 13 0.88 4.14 4.22
N VAL A 14 0.36 3.07 4.82
CA VAL A 14 -0.91 3.08 5.57
C VAL A 14 -0.59 2.57 6.97
N THR A 15 -1.03 3.32 7.97
CA THR A 15 -0.93 2.91 9.37
C THR A 15 -2.26 2.36 9.80
N PHE A 16 -2.27 1.08 10.20
CA PHE A 16 -3.45 0.44 10.77
C PHE A 16 -3.43 0.63 12.29
N THR A 17 -4.61 0.86 12.88
CA THR A 17 -4.76 0.93 14.34
C THR A 17 -4.65 -0.45 14.99
N ASP A 18 -5.18 -1.47 14.31
CA ASP A 18 -5.13 -2.86 14.76
C ASP A 18 -4.03 -3.63 14.00
N PRO A 19 -3.06 -4.26 14.70
CA PRO A 19 -2.06 -5.11 14.06
C PRO A 19 -2.67 -6.33 13.35
N HIS A 20 -3.80 -6.88 13.83
CA HIS A 20 -4.43 -8.05 13.22
C HIS A 20 -5.04 -7.74 11.85
N ALA A 21 -5.54 -6.50 11.67
CA ALA A 21 -6.08 -6.04 10.41
C ALA A 21 -5.04 -6.11 9.27
N ILE A 22 -3.74 -5.96 9.59
CA ILE A 22 -2.66 -6.09 8.60
C ILE A 22 -2.58 -7.53 8.07
N ASP A 23 -2.67 -8.53 8.95
CA ASP A 23 -2.61 -9.95 8.55
C ASP A 23 -3.81 -10.34 7.67
N GLU A 24 -5.01 -9.89 8.03
CA GLU A 24 -6.21 -10.15 7.24
C GLU A 24 -6.16 -9.44 5.89
N PHE A 25 -5.79 -8.17 5.87
CA PHE A 25 -5.62 -7.40 4.63
C PHE A 25 -4.59 -8.05 3.70
N MET A 26 -3.46 -8.51 4.24
CA MET A 26 -2.40 -9.17 3.45
C MET A 26 -2.84 -10.51 2.83
N LYS A 27 -3.84 -11.19 3.41
CA LYS A 27 -4.43 -12.43 2.87
C LYS A 27 -5.43 -12.15 1.73
N GLN A 28 -6.09 -11.00 1.72
CA GLN A 28 -7.11 -10.63 0.73
C GLN A 28 -6.54 -10.14 -0.60
N ARG A 29 -5.40 -10.68 -1.05
CA ARG A 29 -4.85 -10.35 -2.38
C ARG A 29 -5.64 -11.06 -3.48
N PRO A 30 -5.76 -10.48 -4.69
CA PRO A 30 -5.16 -9.23 -5.15
C PRO A 30 -5.95 -7.96 -4.77
N HIS A 31 -5.23 -6.87 -4.49
CA HIS A 31 -5.80 -5.57 -4.18
C HIS A 31 -5.80 -4.65 -5.39
N THR A 32 -6.91 -3.96 -5.64
CA THR A 32 -7.05 -2.98 -6.70
C THR A 32 -7.49 -1.65 -6.12
N LEU A 33 -6.77 -0.57 -6.47
CA LEU A 33 -7.07 0.79 -6.06
C LEU A 33 -7.16 1.66 -7.32
N ASP A 34 -8.30 2.30 -7.53
CA ASP A 34 -8.60 3.13 -8.70
C ASP A 34 -8.29 2.44 -10.05
N GLY A 35 -8.64 1.15 -10.15
CA GLY A 35 -8.39 0.34 -11.36
C GLY A 35 -6.93 -0.08 -11.56
N ARG A 36 -6.04 0.24 -10.61
CA ARG A 36 -4.64 -0.17 -10.62
C ARG A 36 -4.39 -1.25 -9.59
N GLN A 37 -3.77 -2.35 -10.01
CA GLN A 37 -3.36 -3.40 -9.09
C GLN A 37 -2.21 -2.90 -8.21
N ILE A 38 -2.35 -3.07 -6.90
CA ILE A 38 -1.35 -2.66 -5.92
C ILE A 38 -0.78 -3.89 -5.21
N ASP A 39 0.51 -3.83 -4.88
CA ASP A 39 1.20 -4.87 -4.10
C ASP A 39 1.53 -4.31 -2.71
N PRO A 40 0.71 -4.59 -1.69
CA PRO A 40 1.01 -4.20 -0.33
C PRO A 40 2.12 -5.09 0.25
N LYS A 41 3.18 -4.45 0.76
CA LYS A 41 4.24 -5.12 1.54
C LYS A 41 4.25 -4.62 2.99
N ARG A 42 4.75 -5.47 3.91
CA ARG A 42 5.15 -5.00 5.24
C ARG A 42 6.43 -4.18 5.13
N ALA A 43 6.45 -3.05 5.84
CA ALA A 43 7.60 -2.15 5.94
C ALA A 43 8.63 -2.69 6.93
#